data_AF-A0A2V5MRP8-F1
#
_entry.id   AF-A0A2V5MRP8-F1
#
_cell.length_a   1.000
_cell.length_b   1.000
_cell.length_c   1.000
_cell.angle_alpha   90.00
_cell.angle_beta   90.00
_cell.angle_gamma   90.00
#
_symmetry.space_group_name_H-M   'P 1'
#
loop_
_entity.id
_entity.type
_entity.pdbx_description
1 polymer ?
#
loop_
_entity_poly.entity_id
_entity_poly.type
_entity_poly.pdbx_seq_one_letter_code
_entity_poly.pdbx_strand_id
1 'polypeptide(L)'
;MAKPREKTGSTALRQIRPPPLSQHLRELASRRDAWLVLARNLIPVVGIYGFGWSAALAVFNYWFDGLTALAAIVAALIPRALRETQAKSVGAAWPMNLVRGVVTWIFLVGIVGLPYWIVLIPLHDLLLGNELRRQLAHSPALWLTFGSLAAGHFWKAFHLGYDALPDNQLKQRVRWDVYLLVLRALAMFMMAAHGLAFILVPLMALLLSYFEIWPERALGAVFGDPSRLYEYDPDDPTSSRRRR
;
A
#
# COMPACT_ATOMS: atom_id res chain seq x y z
N MET A 1 24.05 -50.62 20.90
CA MET A 1 22.83 -50.18 20.18
C MET A 1 22.27 -48.96 20.91
N ALA A 2 22.32 -47.77 20.30
CA ALA A 2 21.80 -46.53 20.88
C ALA A 2 20.54 -46.10 20.12
N LYS A 3 19.46 -45.80 20.86
CA LYS A 3 18.17 -45.34 20.32
C LYS A 3 18.32 -44.00 19.56
N PRO A 4 17.60 -43.78 18.45
CA PRO A 4 17.56 -42.47 17.83
C PRO A 4 16.79 -41.49 18.72
N ARG A 5 17.40 -40.33 19.00
CA ARG A 5 16.77 -39.18 19.67
C ARG A 5 15.64 -38.65 18.78
N GLU A 6 14.40 -38.76 19.27
CA GLU A 6 13.27 -37.99 18.75
C GLU A 6 13.62 -36.50 18.80
N LYS A 7 13.61 -35.85 17.64
CA LYS A 7 13.55 -34.39 17.56
C LYS A 7 12.09 -33.97 17.78
N THR A 8 11.67 -33.92 19.04
CA THR A 8 10.49 -33.12 19.44
C THR A 8 10.84 -31.64 19.33
N GLY A 9 10.83 -31.13 18.10
CA GLY A 9 10.82 -29.69 17.82
C GLY A 9 9.39 -29.29 17.50
N SER A 10 8.55 -29.18 18.54
CA SER A 10 7.21 -28.61 18.42
C SER A 10 7.34 -27.16 17.96
N THR A 11 7.13 -26.90 16.67
CA THR A 11 6.93 -25.55 16.08
C THR A 11 5.53 -25.06 16.42
N ALA A 12 5.24 -24.95 17.71
CA ALA A 12 4.04 -24.31 18.20
C ALA A 12 4.12 -22.81 17.88
N LEU A 13 3.27 -22.39 16.93
CA LEU A 13 2.73 -21.05 16.71
C LEU A 13 3.39 -19.93 17.53
N ARG A 14 4.42 -19.31 16.98
CA ARG A 14 4.94 -18.05 17.54
C ARG A 14 3.97 -16.93 17.17
N GLN A 15 2.86 -16.86 17.90
CA GLN A 15 1.97 -15.70 17.85
C GLN A 15 2.78 -14.53 18.42
N ILE A 16 3.25 -13.63 17.54
CA ILE A 16 4.04 -12.47 17.93
C ILE A 16 3.10 -11.54 18.69
N ARG A 17 3.17 -11.58 20.03
CA ARG A 17 2.43 -10.65 20.88
C ARG A 17 2.76 -9.21 20.43
N PRO A 18 1.76 -8.33 20.23
CA PRO A 18 2.04 -6.96 19.84
C PRO A 18 2.91 -6.30 20.92
N PRO A 19 3.94 -5.52 20.53
CA PRO A 19 4.80 -4.86 21.48
C PRO A 19 4.02 -3.84 22.34
N PRO A 20 4.53 -3.50 23.53
CA PRO A 20 3.85 -2.54 24.40
C PRO A 20 3.76 -1.15 23.75
N LEU A 21 2.72 -0.38 24.11
CA LEU A 21 2.48 0.96 23.57
C LEU A 21 3.68 1.91 23.75
N SER A 22 4.42 1.77 24.85
CA SER A 22 5.64 2.55 25.11
C SER A 22 6.73 2.31 24.07
N GLN A 23 6.82 1.09 23.54
CA GLN A 23 7.75 0.76 22.45
C GLN A 23 7.27 1.38 21.13
N HIS A 24 5.97 1.31 20.82
CA HIS A 24 5.40 1.96 19.64
C HIS A 24 5.65 3.48 19.63
N LEU A 25 5.45 4.15 20.77
CA LEU A 25 5.67 5.60 20.88
C LEU A 25 7.15 5.97 20.72
N ARG A 26 8.06 5.17 21.28
CA ARG A 26 9.50 5.39 21.13
C ARG A 26 9.97 5.21 19.69
N GLU A 27 9.50 4.15 19.03
CA GLU A 27 9.78 3.90 17.61
C GLU A 27 9.23 5.02 16.73
N LEU A 28 7.99 5.47 16.98
CA LEU A 28 7.37 6.60 16.28
C LEU A 28 8.20 7.89 16.44
N ALA A 29 8.61 8.22 17.67
CA ALA A 29 9.41 9.41 17.94
C ALA A 29 10.76 9.40 17.22
N SER A 30 11.37 8.22 17.05
CA SER A 30 12.67 8.06 16.39
C SER A 30 12.62 8.09 14.85
N ARG A 31 11.45 7.89 14.25
CA ARG A 31 11.29 7.66 12.79
C ARG A 31 10.67 8.85 12.08
N ARG A 32 11.49 9.67 11.42
CA ARG A 32 11.02 10.86 10.66
C ARG A 32 10.05 10.50 9.55
N ASP A 33 10.24 9.36 8.90
CA ASP A 33 9.35 8.80 7.89
C ASP A 33 7.96 8.46 8.45
N ALA A 34 7.88 7.98 9.69
CA ALA A 34 6.61 7.65 10.35
C ALA A 34 5.75 8.90 10.62
N TRP A 35 6.37 10.04 10.92
CA TRP A 35 5.67 11.31 11.06
C TRP A 35 5.04 11.80 9.76
N LEU A 36 5.70 11.58 8.62
CA LEU A 36 5.15 11.92 7.31
C LEU A 36 3.93 11.05 6.97
N VAL A 37 3.99 9.75 7.29
CA VAL A 37 2.87 8.83 7.13
C VAL A 37 1.69 9.28 7.98
N LEU A 38 1.94 9.59 9.26
CA LEU A 38 0.91 10.05 10.18
C LEU A 38 0.28 11.37 9.70
N ALA A 39 1.11 12.35 9.33
CA ALA A 39 0.64 13.63 8.82
C ALA A 39 -0.25 13.46 7.57
N ARG A 40 0.16 12.60 6.63
CA ARG A 40 -0.61 12.31 5.41
C ARG A 40 -1.97 11.68 5.74
N ASN A 41 -2.00 10.69 6.62
CA ASN A 41 -3.23 9.99 7.00
C ASN A 41 -4.16 10.84 7.89
N LEU A 42 -3.64 11.90 8.52
CA LEU A 42 -4.41 12.89 9.26
C LEU A 42 -5.01 13.99 8.38
N ILE A 43 -4.63 14.11 7.10
CA ILE A 43 -5.21 15.12 6.19
C ILE A 43 -6.74 15.09 6.19
N PRO A 44 -7.42 13.93 6.07
CA PRO A 44 -8.89 13.89 6.10
C PRO A 44 -9.47 14.29 7.46
N VAL A 45 -8.76 13.98 8.57
CA VAL A 45 -9.18 14.35 9.92
C VAL A 45 -9.13 15.87 10.09
N VAL A 46 -7.99 16.48 9.75
CA VAL A 46 -7.83 17.94 9.79
C VAL A 46 -8.80 18.61 8.82
N GLY A 47 -9.04 18.00 7.66
CA GLY A 47 -10.05 18.42 6.70
C GLY A 47 -11.43 18.55 7.33
N ILE A 48 -11.93 17.49 7.98
CA ILE A 48 -13.25 17.50 8.63
C ILE A 48 -13.30 18.50 9.79
N TYR A 49 -12.38 18.37 10.75
CA TYR A 49 -12.49 19.08 12.03
C TYR A 49 -11.93 20.52 11.99
N GLY A 50 -10.96 20.79 11.11
CA GLY A 50 -10.32 22.10 10.97
C GLY A 50 -10.87 22.93 9.82
N PHE A 51 -11.27 22.28 8.71
CA PHE A 51 -11.68 22.97 7.48
C PHE A 51 -13.13 22.67 7.05
N GLY A 52 -13.90 21.92 7.85
CA GLY A 52 -15.29 21.61 7.57
C GLY A 52 -15.51 20.74 6.34
N TRP A 53 -14.54 19.90 5.96
CA TRP A 53 -14.70 18.99 4.83
C TRP A 53 -15.89 18.06 5.03
N SER A 54 -16.57 17.75 3.93
CA SER A 54 -17.62 16.74 3.94
C SER A 54 -17.05 15.34 4.19
N ALA A 55 -17.88 14.45 4.74
CA ALA A 55 -17.54 13.03 4.84
C ALA A 55 -17.19 12.42 3.48
N ALA A 56 -17.89 12.83 2.41
CA ALA A 56 -17.63 12.43 1.04
C ALA A 56 -16.18 12.78 0.61
N LEU A 57 -15.73 14.00 0.89
CA LEU A 57 -14.39 14.45 0.56
C LEU A 57 -13.30 13.73 1.37
N ALA A 58 -13.54 13.46 2.65
CA ALA A 58 -12.61 12.71 3.49
C ALA A 58 -12.46 11.25 3.03
N VAL A 59 -13.60 10.58 2.74
CA VAL A 59 -13.62 9.21 2.20
C VAL A 59 -12.96 9.16 0.82
N PHE A 60 -13.24 10.14 -0.04
CA PHE A 60 -12.57 10.30 -1.32
C PHE A 60 -11.06 10.46 -1.17
N ASN A 61 -10.59 11.21 -0.17
CA ASN A 61 -9.16 11.37 0.07
C ASN A 61 -8.48 10.04 0.41
N TYR A 62 -9.05 9.22 1.30
CA TYR A 62 -8.47 7.90 1.62
C TYR A 62 -8.43 6.98 0.40
N TRP A 63 -9.52 6.98 -0.39
CA TRP A 63 -9.62 6.19 -1.62
C TRP A 63 -8.59 6.65 -2.66
N PHE A 64 -8.54 7.95 -2.93
CA PHE A 64 -7.62 8.56 -3.88
C PHE A 64 -6.16 8.31 -3.48
N ASP A 65 -5.81 8.52 -2.21
CA ASP A 65 -4.44 8.33 -1.71
C ASP A 65 -3.96 6.87 -1.88
N GLY A 66 -4.82 5.88 -1.57
CA GLY A 66 -4.47 4.47 -1.73
C GLY A 66 -4.40 4.02 -3.20
N LEU A 67 -5.36 4.44 -4.03
CA LEU A 67 -5.33 4.14 -5.47
C LEU A 67 -4.13 4.81 -6.16
N THR A 68 -3.79 6.04 -5.76
CA THR A 68 -2.63 6.75 -6.31
C THR A 68 -1.32 6.08 -5.90
N ALA A 69 -1.21 5.65 -4.63
CA ALA A 69 -0.05 4.87 -4.17
C ALA A 69 0.13 3.60 -4.99
N LEU A 70 -0.95 2.85 -5.23
CA LEU A 70 -0.94 1.66 -6.07
C LEU A 70 -0.47 1.99 -7.49
N ALA A 71 -1.08 3.01 -8.10
CA ALA A 71 -0.77 3.41 -9.47
C ALA A 71 0.70 3.83 -9.60
N ALA A 72 1.25 4.54 -8.60
CA ALA A 72 2.65 4.93 -8.56
C ALA A 72 3.59 3.73 -8.45
N ILE A 73 3.28 2.74 -7.60
CA ILE A 73 4.08 1.51 -7.48
C ILE A 73 4.06 0.74 -8.80
N VAL A 74 2.88 0.54 -9.40
CA VAL A 74 2.76 -0.14 -10.69
C VAL A 74 3.55 0.62 -11.76
N ALA A 75 3.48 1.95 -11.79
CA ALA A 75 4.25 2.78 -12.73
C ALA A 75 5.76 2.57 -12.58
N ALA A 76 6.26 2.51 -11.34
CA ALA A 76 7.67 2.29 -11.06
C ALA A 76 8.17 0.89 -11.49
N LEU A 77 7.26 -0.08 -11.66
CA LEU A 77 7.59 -1.43 -12.15
C LEU A 77 7.62 -1.53 -13.68
N ILE A 78 6.99 -0.60 -14.40
CA ILE A 78 6.88 -0.65 -15.87
C ILE A 78 8.24 -0.62 -16.58
N PRO A 79 9.22 0.26 -16.23
CA PRO A 79 10.50 0.29 -16.91
C PRO A 79 11.20 -1.07 -16.88
N ARG A 80 11.16 -1.74 -15.72
CA ARG A 80 11.71 -3.07 -15.52
C ARG A 80 11.00 -4.12 -16.37
N ALA A 81 9.67 -4.16 -16.28
CA ALA A 81 8.84 -5.10 -17.03
C ALA A 81 9.04 -4.96 -18.55
N LEU A 82 9.17 -3.73 -19.04
CA LEU A 82 9.49 -3.48 -20.44
C LEU A 82 10.89 -4.02 -20.79
N ARG A 83 11.92 -3.74 -19.99
CA ARG A 83 13.28 -4.25 -20.25
C ARG A 83 13.37 -5.77 -20.25
N GLU A 84 12.70 -6.44 -19.32
CA GLU A 84 12.70 -7.91 -19.21
C GLU A 84 11.89 -8.60 -20.33
N THR A 85 10.93 -7.89 -20.94
CA THR A 85 10.07 -8.44 -22.02
C THR A 85 10.50 -8.05 -23.43
N GLN A 86 11.49 -7.16 -23.59
CA GLN A 86 12.04 -6.83 -24.90
C GLN A 86 13.01 -7.92 -25.37
N ALA A 87 12.74 -8.51 -26.53
CA ALA A 87 13.74 -9.31 -27.23
C ALA A 87 14.92 -8.40 -27.63
N LYS A 88 16.16 -8.86 -27.43
CA LYS A 88 17.41 -8.14 -27.76
C LYS A 88 17.50 -7.58 -29.19
N SER A 89 16.62 -8.00 -30.10
CA SER A 89 16.63 -7.64 -31.53
C SER A 89 15.64 -6.53 -31.93
N VAL A 90 14.74 -6.09 -31.05
CA VAL A 90 13.71 -5.12 -31.43
C VAL A 90 14.11 -3.73 -30.96
N GLY A 91 14.78 -2.98 -31.83
CA GLY A 91 14.95 -1.53 -31.70
C GLY A 91 13.62 -0.81 -31.87
N ALA A 92 12.67 -1.01 -30.95
CA ALA A 92 11.43 -0.26 -30.93
C ALA A 92 11.74 1.21 -30.62
N ALA A 93 11.28 2.11 -31.50
CA ALA A 93 11.42 3.55 -31.30
C ALA A 93 10.85 3.94 -29.93
N TRP A 94 11.60 4.76 -29.18
CA TRP A 94 11.23 5.28 -27.85
C TRP A 94 9.73 5.64 -27.65
N PRO A 95 9.03 6.31 -28.60
CA PRO A 95 7.60 6.59 -28.43
C PRO A 95 6.71 5.35 -28.38
N MET A 96 7.04 4.27 -29.10
CA MET A 96 6.27 3.03 -29.07
C MET A 96 6.39 2.32 -27.71
N ASN A 97 7.59 2.36 -27.12
CA ASN A 97 7.83 1.81 -25.78
C ASN A 97 7.08 2.60 -24.71
N LEU A 98 6.98 3.93 -24.87
CA LEU A 98 6.18 4.77 -23.99
C LEU A 98 4.70 4.40 -24.05
N VAL A 99 4.13 4.30 -25.26
CA VAL A 99 2.72 3.92 -25.44
C VAL A 99 2.45 2.54 -24.84
N ARG A 100 3.31 1.55 -25.14
CA ARG A 100 3.18 0.20 -24.57
C ARG A 100 3.25 0.22 -23.05
N GLY A 101 4.17 1.01 -22.48
CA GLY A 101 4.29 1.20 -21.03
C GLY A 101 3.03 1.79 -20.41
N VAL A 102 2.49 2.86 -20.99
CA VAL A 102 1.25 3.51 -20.51
C VAL A 102 0.05 2.57 -20.60
N VAL A 103 -0.10 1.85 -21.72
CA VAL A 103 -1.21 0.89 -21.88
C VAL A 103 -1.09 -0.25 -20.85
N THR A 104 0.11 -0.80 -20.67
CA THR A 104 0.37 -1.85 -19.67
C THR A 104 0.08 -1.34 -18.26
N TRP A 105 0.51 -0.12 -17.95
CA TRP A 105 0.26 0.52 -16.67
C TRP A 105 -1.24 0.68 -16.39
N ILE A 106 -2.01 1.25 -17.32
CA ILE A 106 -3.46 1.43 -17.18
C ILE A 106 -4.14 0.08 -16.94
N PHE A 107 -3.78 -0.93 -17.75
CA PHE A 107 -4.33 -2.27 -17.61
C PHE A 107 -4.06 -2.89 -16.24
N LEU A 108 -2.81 -2.80 -15.75
CA LEU A 108 -2.42 -3.33 -14.44
C LEU A 108 -3.08 -2.58 -13.29
N VAL A 109 -3.21 -1.25 -13.37
CA VAL A 109 -3.96 -0.46 -12.38
C VAL A 109 -5.44 -0.85 -12.37
N GLY A 110 -6.03 -1.12 -13.54
CA GLY A 110 -7.39 -1.62 -13.65
C GLY A 110 -7.60 -2.94 -12.90
N ILE A 111 -6.68 -3.90 -13.07
CA ILE A 111 -6.80 -5.23 -12.46
C ILE A 111 -6.38 -5.24 -10.99
N VAL A 112 -5.17 -4.75 -10.68
CA VAL A 112 -4.63 -4.78 -9.31
C VAL A 112 -5.39 -3.80 -8.41
N GLY A 113 -5.95 -2.73 -8.98
CA GLY A 113 -6.80 -1.76 -8.29
C GLY A 113 -8.22 -2.26 -8.01
N LEU A 114 -8.59 -3.48 -8.41
CA LEU A 114 -9.93 -4.06 -8.20
C LEU A 114 -10.47 -3.90 -6.78
N PRO A 115 -9.70 -4.08 -5.69
CA PRO A 115 -10.18 -3.77 -4.34
C PRO A 115 -10.65 -2.32 -4.15
N TYR A 116 -9.98 -1.35 -4.80
CA TYR A 116 -10.36 0.07 -4.77
C TYR A 116 -11.55 0.36 -5.69
N TRP A 117 -11.69 -0.35 -6.80
CA TRP A 117 -12.85 -0.23 -7.69
C TRP A 117 -14.12 -0.80 -7.04
N ILE A 118 -14.02 -1.94 -6.35
CA ILE A 118 -15.15 -2.57 -5.64
C ILE A 118 -15.70 -1.64 -4.56
N VAL A 119 -14.83 -0.87 -3.88
CA VAL A 119 -15.25 0.10 -2.86
C VAL A 119 -16.20 1.15 -3.42
N LEU A 120 -16.17 1.43 -4.73
CA LEU A 120 -17.14 2.32 -5.37
C LEU A 120 -18.58 1.78 -5.29
N ILE A 121 -18.82 0.47 -5.20
CA ILE A 121 -20.17 -0.10 -5.15
C ILE A 121 -20.93 0.41 -3.90
N PRO A 122 -20.47 0.17 -2.67
CA PRO A 122 -21.15 0.68 -1.48
C PRO A 122 -20.95 2.18 -1.26
N LEU A 123 -19.90 2.80 -1.80
CA LEU A 123 -19.57 4.21 -1.57
C LEU A 123 -19.88 5.13 -2.76
N HIS A 124 -20.61 4.69 -3.78
CA HIS A 124 -20.82 5.48 -5.00
C HIS A 124 -21.43 6.85 -4.71
N ASP A 125 -22.39 6.94 -3.80
CA ASP A 125 -23.02 8.22 -3.45
C ASP A 125 -22.04 9.22 -2.82
N LEU A 126 -21.04 8.72 -2.09
CA LEU A 126 -20.00 9.55 -1.48
C LEU A 126 -18.87 9.87 -2.47
N LEU A 127 -18.40 8.86 -3.22
CA LEU A 127 -17.22 8.96 -4.10
C LEU A 127 -17.53 9.51 -5.50
N LEU A 128 -18.78 9.42 -5.94
CA LEU A 128 -19.22 9.88 -7.26
C LEU A 128 -20.35 10.91 -7.17
N GLY A 129 -20.78 11.29 -5.95
CA GLY A 129 -21.86 12.22 -5.70
C GLY A 129 -21.59 13.65 -6.15
N ASN A 130 -22.67 14.41 -6.34
CA ASN A 130 -22.62 15.79 -6.82
C ASN A 130 -21.90 16.75 -5.87
N GLU A 131 -22.00 16.50 -4.56
CA GLU A 131 -21.36 17.34 -3.55
C GLU A 131 -19.83 17.29 -3.66
N LEU A 132 -19.26 16.10 -3.75
CA LEU A 132 -17.83 15.90 -3.95
C LEU A 132 -17.36 16.58 -5.25
N ARG A 133 -18.08 16.35 -6.36
CA ARG A 133 -17.74 16.95 -7.66
C ARG A 133 -17.74 18.48 -7.59
N ARG A 134 -18.73 19.06 -6.91
CA ARG A 134 -18.83 20.51 -6.71
C ARG A 134 -17.66 21.04 -5.89
N GLN A 135 -17.33 20.39 -4.76
CA GLN A 135 -16.20 20.79 -3.91
C GLN A 135 -14.87 20.72 -4.66
N LEU A 136 -14.62 19.65 -5.41
CA LEU A 136 -13.42 19.49 -6.23
C LEU A 136 -13.36 20.53 -7.35
N ALA A 137 -14.46 20.79 -8.06
CA ALA A 137 -14.47 21.73 -9.18
C ALA A 137 -14.19 23.19 -8.76
N HIS A 138 -14.60 23.59 -7.54
CA HIS A 138 -14.54 24.99 -7.11
C HIS A 138 -13.42 25.29 -6.10
N SER A 139 -12.61 24.31 -5.70
CA SER A 139 -11.56 24.51 -4.71
C SER A 139 -10.16 24.23 -5.27
N PRO A 140 -9.42 25.27 -5.71
CA PRO A 140 -8.02 25.14 -6.11
C PRO A 140 -7.13 24.53 -5.03
N ALA A 141 -7.44 24.79 -3.75
CA ALA A 141 -6.72 24.21 -2.62
C ALA A 141 -6.82 22.67 -2.58
N LEU A 142 -7.97 22.10 -2.94
CA LEU A 142 -8.13 20.65 -3.05
C LEU A 142 -7.30 20.08 -4.20
N TRP A 143 -7.25 20.76 -5.35
CA TRP A 143 -6.38 20.35 -6.46
C TRP A 143 -4.91 20.34 -6.06
N LEU A 144 -4.44 21.37 -5.35
CA LEU A 144 -3.08 21.39 -4.82
C LEU A 144 -2.84 20.26 -3.81
N THR A 145 -3.81 19.96 -2.95
CA THR A 145 -3.72 18.87 -1.98
C THR A 145 -3.62 17.51 -2.66
N PHE A 146 -4.53 17.19 -3.56
CA PHE A 146 -4.53 15.90 -4.28
C PHE A 146 -3.36 15.79 -5.27
N GLY A 147 -3.01 16.88 -5.94
CA GLY A 147 -1.85 16.94 -6.82
C GLY A 147 -0.53 16.71 -6.08
N SER A 148 -0.35 17.33 -4.91
CA SER A 148 0.85 17.13 -4.09
C SER A 148 0.91 15.71 -3.49
N LEU A 149 -0.22 15.13 -3.07
CA LEU A 149 -0.31 13.73 -2.67
C LEU A 149 0.14 12.80 -3.80
N ALA A 150 -0.42 13.00 -5.00
CA ALA A 150 -0.06 12.20 -6.16
C ALA A 150 1.42 12.33 -6.50
N ALA A 151 1.93 13.56 -6.62
CA ALA A 151 3.35 13.81 -6.87
C ALA A 151 4.24 13.15 -5.81
N GLY A 152 3.86 13.20 -4.53
CA GLY A 152 4.57 12.55 -3.44
C GLY A 152 4.65 11.02 -3.59
N HIS A 153 3.55 10.37 -3.97
CA HIS A 153 3.53 8.92 -4.23
C HIS A 153 4.41 8.53 -5.41
N PHE A 154 4.30 9.24 -6.53
CA PHE A 154 5.14 8.98 -7.70
C PHE A 154 6.62 9.22 -7.39
N TRP A 155 6.95 10.35 -6.74
CA TRP A 155 8.31 10.66 -6.32
C TRP A 155 8.88 9.54 -5.46
N LYS A 156 8.15 9.13 -4.40
CA LYS A 156 8.56 8.04 -3.51
C LYS A 156 8.74 6.73 -4.27
N ALA A 157 7.79 6.35 -5.12
CA ALA A 157 7.84 5.09 -5.86
C ALA A 157 9.06 5.02 -6.80
N PHE A 158 9.36 6.10 -7.51
CA PHE A 158 10.55 6.15 -8.37
C PHE A 158 11.86 6.23 -7.57
N HIS A 159 11.88 6.93 -6.43
CA HIS A 159 13.07 7.01 -5.55
C HIS A 159 13.41 5.68 -4.87
N LEU A 160 12.42 4.83 -4.61
CA LEU A 160 12.65 3.50 -4.05
C LEU A 160 13.39 2.57 -5.01
N GLY A 161 13.51 2.92 -6.30
CA GLY A 161 14.37 2.21 -7.23
C GLY A 161 13.98 0.75 -7.43
N TYR A 162 12.67 0.44 -7.51
CA TYR A 162 12.15 -0.92 -7.77
C TYR A 162 12.85 -1.63 -8.93
N ASP A 163 13.26 -0.82 -9.90
CA ASP A 163 13.98 -1.21 -11.09
C ASP A 163 15.40 -1.78 -10.83
N ALA A 164 16.04 -1.36 -9.74
CA ALA A 164 17.41 -1.75 -9.36
C ALA A 164 17.46 -2.84 -8.27
N LEU A 165 16.32 -3.24 -7.70
CA LEU A 165 16.26 -4.25 -6.65
C LEU A 165 16.52 -5.66 -7.20
N PRO A 166 17.21 -6.55 -6.46
CA PRO A 166 17.26 -7.98 -6.77
C PRO A 166 15.87 -8.61 -6.82
N ASP A 167 15.64 -9.57 -7.71
CA ASP A 167 14.32 -10.16 -8.01
C ASP A 167 13.57 -10.69 -6.77
N ASN A 168 14.30 -11.33 -5.86
CA ASN A 168 13.75 -11.87 -4.62
C ASN A 168 13.23 -10.76 -3.69
N GLN A 169 14.01 -9.70 -3.53
CA GLN A 169 13.62 -8.53 -2.73
C GLN A 169 12.48 -7.75 -3.40
N LEU A 170 12.49 -7.65 -4.73
CA LEU A 170 11.43 -7.00 -5.48
C LEU A 170 10.09 -7.70 -5.28
N LYS A 171 10.03 -9.02 -5.52
CA LYS A 171 8.80 -9.80 -5.40
C LYS A 171 8.21 -9.69 -4.00
N GLN A 172 9.06 -9.81 -2.98
CA GLN A 172 8.61 -9.71 -1.60
C GLN A 172 8.07 -8.31 -1.28
N ARG A 173 8.81 -7.26 -1.67
CA ARG A 173 8.38 -5.88 -1.42
C ARG A 173 7.07 -5.56 -2.12
N VAL A 174 6.95 -5.88 -3.41
CA VAL A 174 5.71 -5.68 -4.18
C VAL A 174 4.56 -6.44 -3.54
N ARG A 175 4.78 -7.68 -3.10
CA ARG A 175 3.74 -8.47 -2.42
C ARG A 175 3.27 -7.81 -1.14
N TRP A 176 4.19 -7.35 -0.29
CA TRP A 176 3.83 -6.64 0.94
C TRP A 176 3.09 -5.34 0.66
N ASP A 177 3.59 -4.52 -0.27
CA ASP A 177 2.95 -3.26 -0.61
C ASP A 177 1.54 -3.47 -1.16
N VAL A 178 1.36 -4.47 -2.05
CA VAL A 178 0.04 -4.84 -2.56
C VAL A 178 -0.87 -5.36 -1.45
N TYR A 179 -0.39 -6.22 -0.54
CA TYR A 179 -1.20 -6.70 0.58
C TYR A 179 -1.64 -5.59 1.53
N LEU A 180 -0.76 -4.64 1.83
CA LEU A 180 -1.12 -3.48 2.65
C LEU A 180 -2.14 -2.59 1.96
N LEU A 181 -2.02 -2.42 0.64
CA LEU A 181 -3.02 -1.68 -0.16
C LEU A 181 -4.36 -2.40 -0.21
N VAL A 182 -4.38 -3.74 -0.26
CA VAL A 182 -5.59 -4.55 -0.16
C VAL A 182 -6.22 -4.39 1.23
N LEU A 183 -5.43 -4.50 2.31
CA LEU A 183 -5.91 -4.28 3.68
C LEU A 183 -6.49 -2.88 3.86
N ARG A 184 -5.86 -1.87 3.27
CA ARG A 184 -6.37 -0.50 3.24
C ARG A 184 -7.73 -0.41 2.54
N ALA A 185 -7.88 -1.03 1.37
CA ALA A 185 -9.16 -1.07 0.66
C ALA A 185 -10.25 -1.80 1.45
N LEU A 186 -9.92 -2.93 2.07
CA LEU A 186 -10.83 -3.68 2.95
C LEU A 186 -11.27 -2.86 4.16
N ALA A 187 -10.33 -2.14 4.79
CA ALA A 187 -10.65 -1.25 5.90
C ALA A 187 -11.61 -0.12 5.47
N MET A 188 -11.39 0.49 4.30
CA MET A 188 -12.34 1.47 3.74
C MET A 188 -13.72 0.85 3.48
N PHE A 189 -13.77 -0.38 2.94
CA PHE A 189 -15.02 -1.10 2.70
C PHE A 189 -15.79 -1.36 4.01
N MET A 190 -15.12 -1.80 5.08
CA MET A 190 -15.76 -2.02 6.38
C MET A 190 -16.32 -0.72 6.97
N MET A 191 -15.66 0.41 6.74
CA MET A 191 -16.15 1.72 7.20
C MET A 191 -17.41 2.17 6.46
N ALA A 192 -17.55 1.83 5.17
CA ALA A 192 -18.71 2.18 4.35
C ALA A 192 -20.04 1.71 4.94
N ALA A 193 -20.02 0.57 5.63
CA ALA A 193 -21.22 -0.09 6.13
C ALA A 193 -21.90 0.62 7.32
N HIS A 194 -21.26 1.62 7.93
CA HIS A 194 -21.64 2.06 9.28
C HIS A 194 -22.13 3.52 9.41
N GLY A 195 -22.14 4.33 8.34
CA GLY A 195 -22.73 5.69 8.35
C GLY A 195 -22.12 6.73 9.32
N LEU A 196 -21.13 6.34 10.13
CA LEU A 196 -20.53 7.14 11.21
C LEU A 196 -19.20 7.78 10.78
N ALA A 197 -19.17 8.40 9.59
CA ALA A 197 -17.94 8.91 8.98
C ALA A 197 -17.09 9.80 9.91
N PHE A 198 -17.72 10.64 10.74
CA PHE A 198 -17.01 11.52 11.68
C PHE A 198 -16.17 10.75 12.71
N ILE A 199 -16.68 9.65 13.26
CA ILE A 199 -15.93 8.82 14.24
C ILE A 199 -14.95 7.89 13.52
N LEU A 200 -15.37 7.40 12.36
CA LEU A 200 -14.64 6.43 11.57
C LEU A 200 -13.38 7.02 10.93
N VAL A 201 -13.40 8.28 10.49
CA VAL A 201 -12.25 8.92 9.84
C VAL A 201 -11.00 9.00 10.74
N PRO A 202 -11.07 9.46 12.01
CA PRO A 202 -9.94 9.39 12.93
C PRO A 202 -9.43 7.97 13.19
N LEU A 203 -10.34 7.00 13.35
CA LEU A 203 -9.96 5.60 13.54
C LEU A 203 -9.24 5.05 12.30
N MET A 204 -9.68 5.44 11.11
CA MET A 204 -9.03 5.09 9.86
C MET A 204 -7.63 5.68 9.75
N ALA A 205 -7.47 6.96 10.12
CA ALA A 205 -6.16 7.60 10.12
C ALA A 205 -5.16 6.81 10.98
N LEU A 206 -5.59 6.38 12.16
CA LEU A 206 -4.77 5.57 13.07
C LEU A 206 -4.48 4.18 12.49
N LEU A 207 -5.50 3.50 11.98
CA LEU A 207 -5.37 2.16 11.41
C LEU A 207 -4.42 2.14 10.20
N LEU A 208 -4.59 3.08 9.27
CA LEU A 208 -3.72 3.18 8.08
C LEU A 208 -2.29 3.57 8.45
N SER A 209 -2.13 4.47 9.43
CA SER A 209 -0.80 4.81 9.93
C SER A 209 -0.13 3.60 10.55
N TYR A 210 -0.88 2.76 11.27
CA TYR A 210 -0.34 1.52 11.82
C TYR A 210 0.12 0.56 10.71
N PHE A 211 -0.69 0.35 9.67
CA PHE A 211 -0.34 -0.50 8.52
C PHE A 211 0.94 -0.04 7.82
N GLU A 212 1.13 1.26 7.65
CA GLU A 212 2.27 1.80 6.92
C GLU A 212 3.55 1.96 7.76
N ILE A 213 3.43 2.23 9.07
CA ILE A 213 4.58 2.37 9.96
C ILE A 213 5.14 1.00 10.35
N TRP A 214 4.25 0.02 10.58
CA TRP A 214 4.60 -1.33 11.02
C TRP A 214 4.00 -2.42 10.11
N PRO A 215 4.43 -2.49 8.84
CA PRO A 215 3.84 -3.38 7.84
C PRO A 215 3.94 -4.86 8.22
N GLU A 216 5.10 -5.29 8.75
CA GLU A 216 5.31 -6.68 9.18
C GLU A 216 4.39 -7.08 10.33
N ARG A 217 4.13 -6.16 11.27
CA ARG A 217 3.24 -6.41 12.41
C ARG A 217 1.78 -6.45 11.96
N ALA A 218 1.39 -5.56 11.04
CA ALA A 218 0.05 -5.54 10.46
C ALA A 218 -0.24 -6.81 9.64
N LEU A 219 0.67 -7.18 8.74
CA LEU A 219 0.57 -8.42 7.98
C LEU A 219 0.61 -9.64 8.91
N GLY A 220 1.44 -9.59 9.95
CA GLY A 220 1.55 -10.64 10.95
C GLY A 220 0.25 -10.88 11.73
N ALA A 221 -0.45 -9.79 12.08
CA ALA A 221 -1.72 -9.85 12.79
C ALA A 221 -2.86 -10.45 11.94
N VAL A 222 -2.86 -10.19 10.63
CA VAL A 222 -3.94 -10.63 9.72
C VAL A 222 -3.67 -12.01 9.12
N PHE A 223 -2.43 -12.27 8.71
CA PHE A 223 -2.05 -13.46 7.95
C PHE A 223 -1.25 -14.49 8.77
N GLY A 224 -0.91 -14.21 10.03
CA GLY A 224 -0.11 -15.10 10.88
C GLY A 224 1.40 -14.87 10.71
N ASP A 225 2.23 -15.89 10.83
CA ASP A 225 3.69 -15.72 10.78
C ASP A 225 4.15 -15.06 9.45
N PRO A 226 4.72 -13.84 9.47
CA PRO A 226 5.16 -13.16 8.25
C PRO A 226 6.23 -13.95 7.50
N SER A 227 6.94 -14.89 8.15
CA SER A 227 7.88 -15.84 7.51
C SER A 227 7.21 -16.70 6.43
N ARG A 228 5.91 -17.00 6.56
CA ARG A 228 5.12 -17.73 5.55
C ARG A 228 4.80 -16.89 4.31
N LEU A 229 4.91 -15.57 4.43
CA LEU A 229 4.88 -14.63 3.32
C LEU A 229 6.27 -14.39 2.73
N TYR A 230 7.24 -15.25 3.00
CA TYR A 230 8.49 -15.30 2.25
C TYR A 230 8.43 -16.48 1.29
N GLU A 231 8.83 -16.26 0.04
CA GLU A 231 9.07 -17.36 -0.90
C GLU A 231 10.46 -18.01 -0.66
N TYR A 232 11.29 -17.34 0.16
CA TYR A 232 12.67 -17.70 0.49
C TYR A 232 12.95 -17.34 1.95
N ASP A 233 13.42 -18.28 2.77
CA ASP A 233 13.83 -18.00 4.14
C ASP A 233 15.15 -17.20 4.15
N PRO A 234 15.15 -15.90 4.52
CA PRO A 234 16.34 -15.06 4.49
C PRO A 234 17.45 -15.57 5.44
N ASP A 235 17.10 -16.39 6.42
CA ASP A 235 18.03 -16.97 7.39
C ASP A 235 18.58 -18.34 6.96
N ASP A 236 18.07 -18.92 5.85
CA ASP A 236 18.56 -20.18 5.29
C ASP A 236 19.39 -19.96 4.00
N PRO A 237 20.74 -20.01 4.08
CA PRO A 237 21.60 -19.88 2.91
C PRO A 237 21.47 -21.05 1.92
N THR A 238 20.84 -22.18 2.32
CA THR A 238 20.69 -23.35 1.45
C THR A 238 19.51 -23.26 0.50
N SER A 239 18.51 -22.40 0.77
CA SER A 239 17.36 -22.23 -0.10
C SER A 239 17.72 -21.58 -1.46
N SER A 240 18.87 -20.89 -1.56
CA SER A 240 19.37 -20.30 -2.81
C SER A 240 20.08 -21.30 -3.73
N ARG A 241 20.59 -22.39 -3.15
CA ARG A 241 21.41 -23.38 -3.87
C ARG A 241 20.60 -24.45 -4.58
N ARG A 242 19.36 -24.70 -4.19
CA ARG A 242 18.54 -25.79 -4.76
C ARG A 242 17.98 -25.53 -6.16
N ARG A 243 18.18 -24.34 -6.74
CA ARG A 243 17.65 -23.97 -8.07
C ARG A 243 18.68 -23.41 -9.05
N ARG A 244 19.98 -23.52 -8.76
CA ARG A 244 21.00 -23.34 -9.80
C ARG A 244 21.24 -24.64 -10.54
#